data_AF-A0A3S0F632-F1
#
_entry.id   AF-A0A3S0F632-F1
#
_cell.length_a   1.000
_cell.length_b   1.000
_cell.length_c   1.000
_cell.angle_alpha   90.00
_cell.angle_beta   90.00
_cell.angle_gamma   90.00
#
_symmetry.space_group_name_H-M   'P 1'
#
loop_
_entity.id
_entity.type
_entity.pdbx_description
1 polymer ?
#
loop_
_entity_poly.entity_id
_entity_poly.type
_entity_poly.pdbx_seq_one_letter_code
_entity_poly.pdbx_strand_id
1 'polypeptide(L)'
;MTGSDINAEVLARLQPMARLSAARRKDLAAICARESLLGVRYPLPLEDWKFQAVYLLKGQLKLEGRSGAVSVIVGGSKEAATPLSCRQDAPRAAATVTPVEVLRLDNNLLDLTVTWDEMARQLDSASMPSGNRDWSAMGGMLGVHSLAGVFASLPAAHIEQLLGKFEALSVQKGETVIRQGGPGDYYYVVERGRCKVDRKIGGTHMPLAELATGDAFGEEALISDAPRNATVTMQTDGVLLRLKKSDFLALLREPYLQPLSWEDAQAKVAAGACWLDVRFPAEFQQDGLPGAKNIPLNELRQALALLDESKEYIVYCQTGRRSSAAAFLMAQKGLRAFVLAEPGKWEEKMFGGVK
;
A
#
# COMPACT_ATOMS: atom_id res chain seq x y z
N MET A 1 2.70 -28.48 5.59
CA MET A 1 1.48 -28.23 6.40
C MET A 1 1.89 -27.36 7.59
N THR A 2 1.78 -26.06 7.44
CA THR A 2 2.06 -25.02 8.45
C THR A 2 0.72 -24.32 8.66
N GLY A 3 0.13 -24.10 9.82
CA GLY A 3 0.50 -24.13 11.23
C GLY A 3 -0.52 -23.15 11.84
N SER A 4 -1.29 -23.57 12.85
CA SER A 4 -2.61 -22.98 13.21
C SER A 4 -2.71 -21.46 13.06
N ASP A 5 -3.81 -21.00 12.44
CA ASP A 5 -4.09 -19.60 12.15
C ASP A 5 -3.77 -18.66 13.34
N ILE A 6 -3.18 -17.50 13.04
CA ILE A 6 -3.13 -16.40 13.99
C ILE A 6 -4.57 -16.01 14.28
N ASN A 7 -4.92 -15.81 15.56
CA ASN A 7 -6.26 -15.43 15.97
C ASN A 7 -6.25 -14.08 16.70
N ALA A 8 -7.43 -13.50 16.88
CA ALA A 8 -7.58 -12.20 17.52
C ALA A 8 -7.08 -12.18 18.99
N GLU A 9 -7.08 -13.32 19.69
CA GLU A 9 -6.60 -13.42 21.08
C GLU A 9 -5.08 -13.30 21.17
N VAL A 10 -4.35 -13.89 20.21
CA VAL A 10 -2.90 -13.73 20.12
C VAL A 10 -2.56 -12.26 19.89
N LEU A 11 -3.24 -11.60 18.95
CA LEU A 11 -3.01 -10.19 18.64
C LEU A 11 -3.39 -9.26 19.81
N ALA A 12 -4.37 -9.63 20.63
CA ALA A 12 -4.79 -8.87 21.81
C ALA A 12 -3.69 -8.75 22.89
N ARG A 13 -2.65 -9.60 22.83
CA ARG A 13 -1.53 -9.58 23.79
C ARG A 13 -0.32 -8.82 23.27
N LEU A 14 -0.35 -8.36 22.02
CA LEU A 14 0.79 -7.74 21.34
C LEU A 14 0.53 -6.25 21.13
N GLN A 15 1.50 -5.40 21.42
CA GLN A 15 1.42 -3.96 21.21
C GLN A 15 1.93 -3.60 19.81
N PRO A 16 1.26 -2.67 19.08
CA PRO A 16 0.10 -1.88 19.47
C PRO A 16 -1.27 -2.57 19.27
N MET A 17 -1.30 -3.79 18.73
CA MET A 17 -2.52 -4.51 18.33
C MET A 17 -3.53 -4.76 19.48
N ALA A 18 -3.07 -4.79 20.73
CA ALA A 18 -3.89 -4.88 21.93
C ALA A 18 -4.91 -3.74 22.04
N ARG A 19 -4.60 -2.56 21.45
CA ARG A 19 -5.46 -1.38 21.47
C ARG A 19 -6.55 -1.38 20.40
N LEU A 20 -6.45 -2.27 19.41
CA LEU A 20 -7.41 -2.35 18.31
C LEU A 20 -8.78 -2.85 18.81
N SER A 21 -9.84 -2.62 18.02
CA SER A 21 -11.13 -3.28 18.24
C SER A 21 -11.06 -4.80 17.99
N ALA A 22 -12.02 -5.55 18.54
CA ALA A 22 -12.07 -7.00 18.34
C ALA A 22 -12.28 -7.38 16.87
N ALA A 23 -13.09 -6.62 16.13
CA ALA A 23 -13.29 -6.78 14.69
C ALA A 23 -11.98 -6.57 13.93
N ARG A 24 -11.26 -5.47 14.22
CA ARG A 24 -9.99 -5.18 13.54
C ARG A 24 -8.91 -6.22 13.81
N ARG A 25 -8.82 -6.73 15.03
CA ARG A 25 -7.90 -7.85 15.33
C ARG A 25 -8.26 -9.10 14.55
N LYS A 26 -9.54 -9.38 14.32
CA LYS A 26 -9.97 -10.51 13.50
C LYS A 26 -9.54 -10.34 12.04
N ASP A 27 -9.70 -9.15 11.49
CA ASP A 27 -9.29 -8.86 10.10
C ASP A 27 -7.77 -8.92 9.94
N LEU A 28 -7.03 -8.33 10.88
CA LEU A 28 -5.57 -8.36 10.88
C LEU A 28 -5.05 -9.80 11.04
N ALA A 29 -5.71 -10.62 11.87
CA ALA A 29 -5.36 -12.02 12.06
C ALA A 29 -5.52 -12.85 10.78
N ALA A 30 -6.50 -12.54 9.92
CA ALA A 30 -6.75 -13.25 8.66
C ALA A 30 -5.62 -13.09 7.63
N ILE A 31 -4.77 -12.06 7.76
CA ILE A 31 -3.66 -11.77 6.85
C ILE A 31 -2.28 -11.94 7.50
N CYS A 32 -2.25 -12.19 8.80
CA CYS A 32 -1.01 -12.42 9.52
C CYS A 32 -0.49 -13.83 9.27
N ALA A 33 0.80 -13.94 8.96
CA ALA A 33 1.48 -15.23 8.86
C ALA A 33 2.26 -15.55 10.14
N ARG A 34 2.15 -16.80 10.59
CA ARG A 34 3.02 -17.38 11.62
C ARG A 34 4.17 -18.12 10.95
N GLU A 35 5.39 -17.82 11.38
CA GLU A 35 6.59 -18.54 10.95
C GLU A 35 7.12 -19.38 12.11
N SER A 36 7.46 -20.65 11.83
CA SER A 36 8.04 -21.58 12.80
C SER A 36 9.48 -21.87 12.44
N LEU A 37 10.41 -21.47 13.31
CA LEU A 37 11.84 -21.73 13.14
C LEU A 37 12.23 -22.91 14.01
N LEU A 38 12.40 -24.07 13.36
CA LEU A 38 12.81 -25.30 14.01
C LEU A 38 14.35 -25.34 14.14
N GLY A 39 14.83 -25.61 15.35
CA GLY A 39 16.26 -25.77 15.67
C GLY A 39 16.99 -24.49 16.10
N VAL A 40 18.22 -24.66 16.61
CA VAL A 40 19.15 -23.58 16.95
C VAL A 40 19.75 -23.03 15.65
N ARG A 41 19.53 -21.74 15.37
CA ARG A 41 20.00 -21.03 14.19
C ARG A 41 20.71 -19.76 14.61
N TYR A 42 21.90 -19.53 14.06
CA TYR A 42 22.65 -18.29 14.24
C TYR A 42 23.58 -18.03 13.04
N PRO A 43 23.67 -16.77 12.57
CA PRO A 43 22.75 -15.66 12.86
C PRO A 43 21.43 -15.83 12.09
N LEU A 44 20.33 -15.35 12.65
CA LEU A 44 19.10 -15.14 11.87
C LEU A 44 19.30 -13.93 10.94
N PRO A 45 18.79 -13.98 9.69
CA PRO A 45 18.83 -12.83 8.80
C PRO A 45 17.91 -11.72 9.35
N LEU A 46 18.51 -10.61 9.77
CA LEU A 46 17.78 -9.46 10.32
C LEU A 46 17.46 -8.38 9.27
N GLU A 47 17.95 -8.55 8.05
CA GLU A 47 17.72 -7.59 6.95
C GLU A 47 16.23 -7.44 6.66
N ASP A 48 15.50 -8.56 6.69
CA ASP A 48 14.06 -8.61 6.47
C ASP A 48 13.23 -8.02 7.62
N TRP A 49 13.85 -7.67 8.75
CA TRP A 49 13.15 -7.12 9.92
C TRP A 49 13.01 -5.59 9.84
N LYS A 50 13.74 -4.92 8.94
CA LYS A 50 13.78 -3.46 8.85
C LYS A 50 12.41 -2.83 8.57
N PHE A 51 11.56 -3.52 7.82
CA PHE A 51 10.24 -3.04 7.43
C PHE A 51 9.10 -3.84 8.06
N GLN A 52 9.43 -4.73 9.00
CA GLN A 52 8.48 -5.64 9.61
C GLN A 52 8.45 -5.52 11.13
N ALA A 53 7.24 -5.57 11.70
CA ALA A 53 7.05 -5.79 13.11
C ALA A 53 7.18 -7.29 13.37
N VAL A 54 8.27 -7.68 14.05
CA VAL A 54 8.55 -9.07 14.38
C VAL A 54 8.26 -9.32 15.86
N TYR A 55 7.39 -10.27 16.15
CA TYR A 55 7.01 -10.66 17.52
C TYR A 55 7.40 -12.10 17.80
N LEU A 56 7.91 -12.37 18.99
CA LEU A 56 8.17 -13.72 19.46
C LEU A 56 6.94 -14.28 20.18
N LEU A 57 6.26 -15.24 19.58
CA LEU A 57 5.07 -15.85 20.17
C LEU A 57 5.44 -16.96 21.16
N LYS A 58 6.41 -17.81 20.78
CA LYS A 58 6.86 -18.95 21.61
C LYS A 58 8.36 -19.16 21.47
N GLY A 59 8.93 -19.82 22.48
CA GLY A 59 10.34 -20.20 22.53
C GLY A 59 11.23 -19.08 23.07
N GLN A 60 12.53 -19.23 22.89
CA GLN A 60 13.54 -18.30 23.40
C GLN A 60 14.47 -17.84 22.28
N LEU A 61 14.70 -16.54 22.22
CA LEU A 61 15.49 -15.89 21.19
C LEU A 61 16.54 -14.98 21.84
N LYS A 62 17.80 -15.27 21.59
CA LYS A 62 18.93 -14.45 22.03
C LYS A 62 19.12 -13.31 21.03
N LEU A 63 19.13 -12.08 21.53
CA LEU A 63 19.38 -10.86 20.76
C LEU A 63 20.70 -10.23 21.20
N GLU A 64 21.50 -9.80 20.24
CA GLU A 64 22.68 -8.98 20.44
C GLU A 64 22.41 -7.61 19.82
N GLY A 65 22.39 -6.57 20.64
CA GLY A 65 22.15 -5.19 20.21
C GLY A 65 23.37 -4.54 19.58
N ARG A 66 23.19 -3.33 19.03
CA ARG A 66 24.30 -2.54 18.46
C ARG A 66 25.22 -1.99 19.53
N SER A 67 24.73 -1.80 20.75
CA SER A 67 25.56 -1.43 21.90
C SER A 67 26.48 -2.57 22.38
N GLY A 68 26.29 -3.79 21.87
CA GLY A 68 26.93 -5.01 22.37
C GLY A 68 26.17 -5.68 23.52
N ALA A 69 25.06 -5.10 23.99
CA ALA A 69 24.20 -5.72 24.98
C ALA A 69 23.59 -7.02 24.46
N VAL A 70 23.61 -8.07 25.29
CA VAL A 70 23.02 -9.37 24.98
C VAL A 70 21.81 -9.59 25.87
N SER A 71 20.69 -9.99 25.28
CA SER A 71 19.46 -10.33 25.99
C SER A 71 18.83 -11.62 25.45
N VAL A 72 18.05 -12.31 26.28
CA VAL A 72 17.24 -13.46 25.86
C VAL A 72 15.78 -13.08 26.04
N ILE A 73 15.03 -13.11 24.96
CA ILE A 73 13.61 -12.83 24.93
C ILE A 73 12.84 -14.15 24.97
N VAL A 74 11.82 -14.23 25.82
CA VAL A 74 10.98 -15.42 25.99
C VAL A 74 9.59 -15.15 25.42
N GLY A 75 9.10 -16.02 24.54
CA GLY A 75 7.77 -15.89 23.94
C GLY A 75 6.67 -15.84 25.00
N GLY A 76 5.75 -14.90 24.84
CA GLY A 76 4.70 -14.61 25.83
C GLY A 76 5.12 -13.74 27.01
N SER A 77 6.39 -13.34 27.10
CA SER A 77 6.84 -12.35 28.08
C SER A 77 6.37 -10.93 27.71
N LYS A 78 6.50 -10.00 28.67
CA LYS A 78 6.22 -8.58 28.43
C LYS A 78 7.17 -7.98 27.38
N GLU A 79 8.43 -8.42 27.32
CA GLU A 79 9.35 -7.95 26.29
C GLU A 79 8.97 -8.46 24.89
N ALA A 80 8.45 -9.68 24.79
CA ALA A 80 7.99 -10.30 23.54
C ALA A 80 6.66 -9.72 23.03
N ALA A 81 5.91 -9.01 23.87
CA ALA A 81 4.67 -8.33 23.51
C ALA A 81 4.90 -7.08 22.64
N THR A 82 6.14 -6.65 22.40
CA THR A 82 6.49 -5.49 21.57
C THR A 82 7.35 -5.92 20.37
N PRO A 83 7.36 -5.17 19.26
CA PRO A 83 8.19 -5.51 18.10
C PRO A 83 9.67 -5.61 18.47
N LEU A 84 10.30 -6.73 18.10
CA LEU A 84 11.74 -6.93 18.30
C LEU A 84 12.59 -6.08 17.35
N SER A 85 12.01 -5.65 16.23
CA SER A 85 12.63 -4.81 15.20
C SER A 85 12.79 -3.34 15.62
N CYS A 86 11.92 -2.81 16.48
CA CYS A 86 11.87 -1.40 16.84
C CYS A 86 12.34 -1.11 18.28
N ARG A 87 13.26 -1.94 18.81
CA ARG A 87 13.80 -1.77 20.17
C ARG A 87 14.77 -0.59 20.25
N GLN A 88 14.86 0.01 21.45
CA GLN A 88 15.79 1.11 21.74
C GLN A 88 17.24 0.78 21.36
N ASP A 89 17.66 -0.47 21.60
CA ASP A 89 18.89 -1.04 21.05
C ASP A 89 18.51 -2.07 19.99
N ALA A 90 18.53 -1.65 18.72
CA ALA A 90 18.14 -2.49 17.60
C ALA A 90 19.04 -3.74 17.51
N PRO A 91 18.48 -4.93 17.26
CA PRO A 91 19.28 -6.14 17.18
C PRO A 91 20.23 -6.07 15.98
N ARG A 92 21.52 -6.35 16.22
CA ARG A 92 22.55 -6.56 15.21
C ARG A 92 22.67 -8.04 14.83
N ALA A 93 22.40 -8.93 15.77
CA ALA A 93 22.33 -10.37 15.53
C ALA A 93 21.26 -11.02 16.40
N ALA A 94 20.72 -12.14 15.93
CA ALA A 94 19.77 -12.95 16.67
C ALA A 94 20.08 -14.44 16.53
N ALA A 95 19.87 -15.19 17.60
CA ALA A 95 19.97 -16.65 17.63
C ALA A 95 18.72 -17.27 18.26
N THR A 96 18.23 -18.37 17.72
CA THR A 96 17.22 -19.19 18.41
C THR A 96 17.92 -20.02 19.50
N VAL A 97 17.42 -19.95 20.74
CA VAL A 97 17.90 -20.77 21.86
C VAL A 97 17.08 -22.06 21.96
N THR A 98 15.78 -21.95 21.70
CA THR A 98 14.86 -23.08 21.50
C THR A 98 14.21 -22.94 20.12
N PRO A 99 13.45 -23.95 19.63
CA PRO A 99 12.50 -23.71 18.55
C PRO A 99 11.61 -22.50 18.90
N VAL A 100 11.37 -21.62 17.93
CA VAL A 100 10.59 -20.39 18.11
C VAL A 100 9.43 -20.30 17.13
N GLU A 101 8.35 -19.67 17.57
CA GLU A 101 7.26 -19.22 16.70
C GLU A 101 7.31 -17.69 16.67
N VAL A 102 7.36 -17.11 15.47
CA VAL A 102 7.35 -15.66 15.28
C VAL A 102 6.15 -15.24 14.43
N LEU A 103 5.67 -14.03 14.72
CA LEU A 103 4.67 -13.35 13.92
C LEU A 103 5.35 -12.18 13.22
N ARG A 104 5.07 -12.01 11.93
CA ARG A 104 5.62 -10.93 11.10
C ARG A 104 4.48 -10.13 10.52
N LEU A 105 4.52 -8.82 10.69
CA LEU A 105 3.61 -7.88 10.05
C LEU A 105 4.41 -6.82 9.33
N ASP A 106 3.89 -6.33 8.22
CA ASP A 106 4.39 -5.11 7.59
C ASP A 106 4.16 -3.91 8.54
N ASN A 107 5.20 -3.09 8.77
CA ASN A 107 5.11 -1.96 9.71
C ASN A 107 4.09 -0.91 9.24
N ASN A 108 4.04 -0.64 7.94
CA ASN A 108 3.15 0.36 7.39
C ASN A 108 1.69 -0.11 7.46
N LEU A 109 1.43 -1.38 7.16
CA LEU A 109 0.13 -2.00 7.37
C LEU A 109 -0.33 -1.93 8.83
N LEU A 110 0.57 -2.19 9.78
CA LEU A 110 0.29 -2.13 11.22
C LEU A 110 -0.06 -0.70 11.64
N ASP A 111 0.73 0.29 11.23
CA ASP A 111 0.49 1.71 11.55
C ASP A 111 -0.82 2.23 10.95
N LEU A 112 -1.13 1.86 9.71
CA LEU A 112 -2.41 2.18 9.08
C LEU A 112 -3.58 1.57 9.84
N THR A 113 -3.48 0.30 10.21
CA THR A 113 -4.53 -0.42 10.94
C THR A 113 -4.81 0.23 12.29
N VAL A 114 -3.76 0.63 13.03
CA VAL A 114 -3.88 1.31 14.33
C VAL A 114 -4.51 2.68 14.17
N THR A 115 -4.01 3.47 13.22
CA THR A 115 -4.52 4.82 12.96
C THR A 115 -5.99 4.76 12.57
N TRP A 116 -6.36 3.84 11.69
CA TRP A 116 -7.74 3.68 11.23
C TRP A 116 -8.69 3.32 12.36
N ASP A 117 -8.29 2.40 13.24
CA ASP A 117 -9.09 2.00 14.40
C ASP A 117 -9.24 3.15 15.40
N GLU A 118 -8.20 3.95 15.62
CA GLU A 118 -8.26 5.16 16.46
C GLU A 118 -9.20 6.22 15.89
N MET A 119 -9.13 6.49 14.59
CA MET A 119 -9.98 7.46 13.92
C MET A 119 -11.45 7.03 13.87
N ALA A 120 -11.73 5.75 13.59
CA ALA A 120 -13.08 5.22 13.60
C ALA A 120 -13.74 5.44 14.98
N ARG A 121 -13.00 5.18 16.07
CA ARG A 121 -13.47 5.41 17.44
C ARG A 121 -13.69 6.90 17.76
N GLN A 122 -12.89 7.81 17.21
CA GLN A 122 -13.08 9.24 17.42
C GLN A 122 -14.33 9.76 16.73
N LEU A 123 -14.59 9.33 15.49
CA LEU A 123 -15.76 9.71 14.73
C LEU A 123 -17.06 9.16 15.33
N ASP A 124 -17.02 8.00 15.99
CA ASP A 124 -18.16 7.47 16.77
C ASP A 124 -18.48 8.33 18.01
N SER A 125 -17.47 9.00 18.59
CA SER A 125 -17.63 9.85 19.78
C SER A 125 -18.08 11.28 19.45
N ALA A 126 -17.80 11.76 18.24
CA ALA A 126 -18.24 13.07 17.76
C ALA A 126 -19.67 12.96 17.22
N SER A 127 -20.66 13.41 17.99
CA SER A 127 -22.06 13.48 17.56
C SER A 127 -22.23 14.45 16.37
N MET A 128 -21.99 13.95 15.16
CA MET A 128 -22.18 14.70 13.92
C MET A 128 -23.67 14.74 13.55
N PRO A 129 -24.17 15.85 12.96
CA PRO A 129 -25.58 16.02 12.68
C PRO A 129 -26.08 14.97 11.67
N SER A 130 -27.27 14.49 12.01
CA SER A 130 -28.03 13.37 11.45
C SER A 130 -28.02 13.24 9.92
N GLY A 131 -27.62 12.05 9.48
CA GLY A 131 -27.87 11.56 8.13
C GLY A 131 -27.47 10.09 8.02
N ASN A 132 -28.17 9.21 8.75
CA ASN A 132 -28.19 7.75 8.60
C ASN A 132 -26.85 7.08 8.23
N ARG A 133 -25.75 7.52 8.86
CA ARG A 133 -24.40 6.98 8.64
C ARG A 133 -23.91 6.41 9.96
N ASP A 134 -24.08 5.10 10.10
CA ASP A 134 -23.58 4.35 11.24
C ASP A 134 -22.09 4.08 11.03
N TRP A 135 -21.27 5.06 11.38
CA TRP A 135 -19.83 5.07 11.14
C TRP A 135 -19.10 3.90 11.85
N SER A 136 -19.70 3.41 12.92
CA SER A 136 -19.28 2.22 13.68
C SER A 136 -19.18 0.97 12.81
N ALA A 137 -20.06 0.84 11.80
CA ALA A 137 -20.04 -0.27 10.84
C ALA A 137 -18.99 -0.06 9.73
N MET A 138 -18.72 1.19 9.33
CA MET A 138 -17.75 1.55 8.30
C MET A 138 -16.29 1.48 8.78
N GLY A 139 -16.05 1.71 10.07
CA GLY A 139 -14.76 1.52 10.71
C GLY A 139 -14.23 0.11 10.47
N GLY A 140 -15.04 -0.93 10.66
CA GLY A 140 -14.67 -2.33 10.36
C GLY A 140 -14.64 -2.70 8.87
N MET A 141 -14.99 -1.78 7.96
CA MET A 141 -15.44 -2.13 6.61
C MET A 141 -14.42 -1.90 5.49
N LEU A 142 -13.48 -0.98 5.71
CA LEU A 142 -12.22 -1.01 4.99
C LEU A 142 -11.37 -2.06 5.70
N GLY A 143 -11.68 -3.33 5.41
CA GLY A 143 -10.85 -4.45 5.82
C GLY A 143 -9.41 -4.15 5.43
N VAL A 144 -8.45 -4.74 6.15
CA VAL A 144 -7.03 -4.45 5.92
C VAL A 144 -6.63 -4.63 4.43
N HIS A 145 -7.34 -5.48 3.69
CA HIS A 145 -7.23 -5.65 2.24
C HIS A 145 -7.52 -4.39 1.40
N SER A 146 -8.53 -3.60 1.76
CA SER A 146 -8.86 -2.33 1.07
C SER A 146 -7.82 -1.25 1.39
N LEU A 147 -7.29 -1.29 2.61
CA LEU A 147 -6.19 -0.44 3.06
C LEU A 147 -4.84 -0.87 2.48
N ALA A 148 -4.68 -2.12 2.05
CA ALA A 148 -3.47 -2.63 1.41
C ALA A 148 -3.36 -2.27 -0.10
N GLY A 149 -4.41 -1.68 -0.68
CA GLY A 149 -4.46 -1.22 -2.07
C GLY A 149 -3.89 0.19 -2.26
N VAL A 150 -4.58 1.02 -3.05
CA VAL A 150 -4.16 2.40 -3.37
C VAL A 150 -4.03 3.30 -2.14
N PHE A 151 -4.71 2.96 -1.04
CA PHE A 151 -4.66 3.72 0.22
C PHE A 151 -3.57 3.29 1.19
N ALA A 152 -2.82 2.24 0.89
CA ALA A 152 -1.74 1.72 1.74
C ALA A 152 -0.58 2.70 1.93
N SER A 153 -0.57 3.81 1.20
CA SER A 153 0.50 4.78 1.22
C SER A 153 0.05 6.19 1.56
N LEU A 154 -1.21 6.34 1.95
CA LEU A 154 -1.70 7.62 2.42
C LEU A 154 -1.29 7.81 3.89
N PRO A 155 -0.67 8.95 4.23
CA PRO A 155 -0.49 9.32 5.63
C PRO A 155 -1.81 9.31 6.39
N ALA A 156 -1.78 8.84 7.63
CA ALA A 156 -2.87 8.83 8.60
C ALA A 156 -3.79 10.08 8.55
N ALA A 157 -3.20 11.28 8.51
CA ALA A 157 -3.94 12.54 8.53
C ALA A 157 -4.82 12.77 7.28
N HIS A 158 -4.49 12.15 6.13
CA HIS A 158 -5.24 12.31 4.88
C HIS A 158 -6.40 11.32 4.78
N ILE A 159 -6.36 10.28 5.61
CA ILE A 159 -7.42 9.30 5.70
C ILE A 159 -8.69 9.92 6.28
N GLU A 160 -8.60 10.83 7.25
CA GLU A 160 -9.76 11.49 7.87
C GLU A 160 -10.52 12.34 6.83
N GLN A 161 -9.77 13.12 6.06
CA GLN A 161 -10.33 13.95 4.98
C GLN A 161 -10.92 13.10 3.85
N LEU A 162 -10.29 11.96 3.54
CA LEU A 162 -10.78 10.99 2.57
C LEU A 162 -12.11 10.39 2.99
N LEU A 163 -12.20 9.98 4.25
CA LEU A 163 -13.37 9.32 4.83
C LEU A 163 -14.62 10.19 4.77
N GLY A 164 -14.48 11.50 4.97
CA GLY A 164 -15.58 12.46 4.83
C GLY A 164 -16.11 12.65 3.41
N LYS A 165 -15.36 12.23 2.38
CA LYS A 165 -15.68 12.46 0.96
C LYS A 165 -16.34 11.26 0.26
N PHE A 166 -16.42 10.10 0.92
CA PHE A 166 -17.13 8.95 0.38
C PHE A 166 -18.65 9.16 0.41
N GLU A 167 -19.29 8.81 -0.70
CA GLU A 167 -20.74 8.79 -0.84
C GLU A 167 -21.22 7.34 -0.84
N ALA A 168 -22.22 7.01 -0.01
CA ALA A 168 -22.87 5.70 -0.04
C ALA A 168 -23.84 5.60 -1.23
N LEU A 169 -23.81 4.48 -1.93
CA LEU A 169 -24.63 4.16 -3.09
C LEU A 169 -25.30 2.79 -2.89
N SER A 170 -26.59 2.79 -2.61
CA SER A 170 -27.39 1.56 -2.58
C SER A 170 -27.60 1.03 -3.99
N VAL A 171 -27.40 -0.28 -4.17
CA VAL A 171 -27.47 -0.96 -5.47
C VAL A 171 -28.21 -2.28 -5.35
N GLN A 172 -28.89 -2.69 -6.42
CA GLN A 172 -29.67 -3.92 -6.47
C GLN A 172 -28.95 -5.03 -7.24
N LYS A 173 -29.31 -6.29 -6.98
CA LYS A 173 -28.85 -7.44 -7.76
C LYS A 173 -29.14 -7.23 -9.25
N GLY A 174 -28.12 -7.46 -10.08
CA GLY A 174 -28.18 -7.30 -11.53
C GLY A 174 -27.86 -5.88 -12.01
N GLU A 175 -27.76 -4.92 -11.11
CA GLU A 175 -27.41 -3.53 -11.47
C GLU A 175 -25.97 -3.44 -11.98
N THR A 176 -25.78 -2.71 -13.09
CA THR A 176 -24.44 -2.48 -13.66
C THR A 176 -23.89 -1.17 -13.13
N VAL A 177 -22.85 -1.26 -12.31
CA VAL A 177 -22.23 -0.11 -11.63
C VAL A 177 -21.21 0.57 -12.54
N ILE A 178 -20.42 -0.22 -13.26
CA ILE A 178 -19.47 0.26 -14.26
C ILE A 178 -19.75 -0.47 -15.57
N ARG A 179 -19.74 0.26 -16.68
CA ARG A 179 -19.83 -0.31 -18.01
C ARG A 179 -18.51 -0.12 -18.75
N GLN A 180 -17.99 -1.19 -19.34
CA GLN A 180 -16.80 -1.13 -20.20
C GLN A 180 -16.97 -0.06 -21.30
N GLY A 181 -15.92 0.71 -21.56
CA GLY A 181 -15.91 1.84 -22.49
C GLY A 181 -16.54 3.12 -21.94
N GLY A 182 -17.17 3.07 -20.76
CA GLY A 182 -17.73 4.24 -20.09
C GLY A 182 -16.65 5.17 -19.51
N PRO A 183 -17.06 6.34 -18.99
CA PRO A 183 -16.15 7.29 -18.36
C PRO A 183 -15.65 6.81 -16.99
N GLY A 184 -14.43 7.25 -16.65
CA GLY A 184 -13.79 7.02 -15.36
C GLY A 184 -14.09 8.14 -14.37
N ASP A 185 -15.26 8.13 -13.73
CA ASP A 185 -15.71 9.26 -12.89
C ASP A 185 -15.61 9.04 -11.38
N TYR A 186 -15.65 7.77 -10.95
CA TYR A 186 -15.65 7.38 -9.53
C TYR A 186 -14.77 6.18 -9.27
N TYR A 187 -14.22 6.13 -8.07
CA TYR A 187 -13.63 4.95 -7.43
C TYR A 187 -14.67 4.32 -6.52
N TYR A 188 -14.69 2.99 -6.38
CA TYR A 188 -15.69 2.28 -5.60
C TYR A 188 -15.07 1.30 -4.61
N VAL A 189 -15.76 1.10 -3.49
CA VAL A 189 -15.48 0.04 -2.49
C VAL A 189 -16.79 -0.68 -2.18
N VAL A 190 -16.74 -2.01 -2.10
CA VAL A 190 -17.91 -2.81 -1.72
C VAL A 190 -18.10 -2.74 -0.20
N GLU A 191 -19.14 -2.03 0.24
CA GLU A 191 -19.57 -2.02 1.64
C GLU A 191 -20.32 -3.31 1.97
N ARG A 192 -21.32 -3.64 1.16
CA ARG A 192 -22.15 -4.82 1.35
C ARG A 192 -22.49 -5.43 0.00
N GLY A 193 -22.39 -6.75 -0.10
CA GLY A 193 -22.83 -7.51 -1.27
C GLY A 193 -21.66 -8.11 -2.05
N ARG A 194 -21.96 -8.57 -3.27
CA ARG A 194 -20.97 -9.13 -4.21
C ARG A 194 -21.14 -8.56 -5.60
N CYS A 195 -20.03 -8.39 -6.31
CA CYS A 195 -19.99 -7.95 -7.71
C CYS A 195 -19.28 -8.99 -8.56
N LYS A 196 -19.62 -9.07 -9.84
CA LYS A 196 -18.80 -9.73 -10.85
C LYS A 196 -18.16 -8.69 -11.76
N VAL A 197 -16.96 -9.00 -12.23
CA VAL A 197 -16.23 -8.20 -13.21
C VAL A 197 -16.06 -9.01 -14.48
N ASP A 198 -16.52 -8.49 -15.61
CA ASP A 198 -16.37 -9.13 -16.91
C ASP A 198 -15.94 -8.15 -17.99
N ARG A 199 -15.14 -8.62 -18.95
CA ARG A 199 -14.67 -7.86 -20.09
C ARG A 199 -15.16 -8.48 -21.37
N LYS A 200 -15.75 -7.66 -22.24
CA LYS A 200 -16.17 -8.07 -23.58
C LYS A 200 -15.00 -7.95 -24.56
N ILE A 201 -14.62 -9.08 -25.17
CA ILE A 201 -13.57 -9.17 -26.20
C ILE A 201 -14.15 -9.95 -27.37
N GLY A 202 -14.15 -9.36 -28.57
CA GLY A 202 -14.62 -10.05 -29.79
C GLY A 202 -16.08 -10.53 -29.72
N GLY A 203 -16.92 -9.89 -28.92
CA GLY A 203 -18.32 -10.29 -28.72
C GLY A 203 -18.57 -11.22 -27.53
N THR A 204 -17.52 -11.86 -26.99
CA THR A 204 -17.61 -12.81 -25.87
C THR A 204 -17.35 -12.12 -24.53
N HIS A 205 -18.13 -12.47 -23.50
CA HIS A 205 -17.91 -12.01 -22.13
C HIS A 205 -16.90 -12.91 -21.42
N MET A 206 -15.76 -12.33 -21.05
CA MET A 206 -14.72 -13.01 -20.29
C MET A 206 -14.81 -12.60 -18.82
N PRO A 207 -15.10 -13.54 -17.88
CA PRO A 207 -15.08 -13.23 -16.45
C PRO A 207 -13.64 -12.95 -16.01
N LEU A 208 -13.45 -11.86 -15.26
CA LEU A 208 -12.14 -11.44 -14.76
C LEU A 208 -12.00 -11.69 -13.25
N ALA A 209 -13.03 -11.37 -12.47
CA ALA A 209 -13.00 -11.49 -11.02
C ALA A 209 -14.42 -11.49 -10.41
N GLU A 210 -14.51 -11.94 -9.16
CA GLU A 210 -15.63 -11.65 -8.27
C GLU A 210 -15.12 -10.79 -7.11
N LEU A 211 -15.91 -9.79 -6.73
CA LEU A 211 -15.60 -8.84 -5.66
C LEU A 211 -16.59 -9.01 -4.52
N ALA A 212 -16.11 -8.95 -3.28
CA ALA A 212 -16.87 -9.05 -2.05
C ALA A 212 -16.65 -7.83 -1.15
N THR A 213 -17.34 -7.77 -0.01
CA THR A 213 -17.16 -6.72 1.00
C THR A 213 -15.68 -6.47 1.31
N GLY A 214 -15.27 -5.20 1.25
CA GLY A 214 -13.89 -4.75 1.42
C GLY A 214 -13.11 -4.58 0.12
N ASP A 215 -13.51 -5.24 -0.97
CA ASP A 215 -12.84 -5.09 -2.26
C ASP A 215 -13.13 -3.73 -2.88
N ALA A 216 -12.14 -3.23 -3.62
CA ALA A 216 -12.23 -1.96 -4.32
C ALA A 216 -12.06 -2.13 -5.83
N PHE A 217 -12.59 -1.19 -6.60
CA PHE A 217 -12.52 -1.22 -8.05
C PHE A 217 -12.71 0.15 -8.71
N GLY A 218 -12.27 0.24 -9.96
CA GLY A 218 -12.48 1.40 -10.82
C GLY A 218 -11.36 2.44 -10.78
N GLU A 219 -10.24 2.16 -10.13
CA GLU A 219 -9.05 3.00 -10.02
C GLU A 219 -8.32 3.20 -11.35
N GLU A 220 -8.27 2.18 -12.20
CA GLU A 220 -7.45 2.18 -13.43
C GLU A 220 -7.84 3.31 -14.39
N ALA A 221 -9.14 3.49 -14.62
CA ALA A 221 -9.67 4.56 -15.48
C ALA A 221 -9.46 5.97 -14.92
N LEU A 222 -9.30 6.09 -13.59
CA LEU A 222 -9.03 7.38 -12.95
C LEU A 222 -7.57 7.79 -13.11
N ILE A 223 -6.66 6.81 -12.99
CA ILE A 223 -5.20 7.02 -13.03
C ILE A 223 -4.71 7.21 -14.46
N SER A 224 -5.16 6.35 -15.38
CA SER A 224 -4.70 6.33 -16.77
C SER A 224 -5.41 7.35 -17.66
N ASP A 225 -6.47 7.99 -17.15
CA ASP A 225 -7.39 8.83 -17.94
C ASP A 225 -8.00 8.10 -19.15
N ALA A 226 -8.02 6.76 -19.11
CA ALA A 226 -8.58 5.90 -20.15
C ALA A 226 -10.04 5.50 -19.83
N PRO A 227 -10.81 5.06 -20.85
CA PRO A 227 -12.14 4.50 -20.63
C PRO A 227 -12.12 3.27 -19.72
N ARG A 228 -13.26 2.95 -19.11
CA ARG A 228 -13.43 1.75 -18.27
C ARG A 228 -13.06 0.48 -19.04
N ASN A 229 -12.15 -0.31 -18.49
CA ASN A 229 -11.61 -1.50 -19.16
C ASN A 229 -12.48 -2.77 -18.99
N ALA A 230 -13.47 -2.75 -18.10
CA ALA A 230 -14.35 -3.87 -17.80
C ALA A 230 -15.72 -3.38 -17.30
N THR A 231 -16.69 -4.28 -17.30
CA THR A 231 -18.03 -4.09 -16.75
C THR A 231 -18.08 -4.69 -15.34
N VAL A 232 -18.73 -3.99 -14.40
CA VAL A 232 -18.96 -4.46 -13.04
C VAL A 232 -20.45 -4.51 -12.78
N THR A 233 -20.95 -5.69 -12.40
CA THR A 233 -22.38 -5.94 -12.16
C THR A 233 -22.60 -6.55 -10.78
N MET A 234 -23.60 -6.06 -10.06
CA MET A 234 -23.99 -6.61 -8.76
C MET A 234 -24.56 -8.02 -8.90
N GLN A 235 -24.07 -8.95 -8.10
CA GLN A 235 -24.59 -10.32 -7.97
C GLN A 235 -25.63 -10.44 -6.82
N THR A 236 -25.60 -9.52 -5.87
CA THR A 236 -26.54 -9.41 -4.75
C THR A 236 -26.94 -7.95 -4.55
N ASP A 237 -28.03 -7.72 -3.82
CA ASP A 237 -28.31 -6.38 -3.29
C ASP A 237 -27.16 -5.95 -2.37
N GLY A 238 -26.90 -4.66 -2.33
CA GLY A 238 -25.69 -4.16 -1.71
C GLY A 238 -25.66 -2.66 -1.50
N VAL A 239 -24.54 -2.23 -0.93
CA VAL A 239 -24.17 -0.83 -0.83
C VAL A 239 -22.73 -0.72 -1.25
N LEU A 240 -22.41 0.32 -2.00
CA LEU A 240 -21.06 0.69 -2.40
C LEU A 240 -20.71 2.04 -1.81
N LEU A 241 -19.46 2.21 -1.42
CA LEU A 241 -18.91 3.55 -1.21
C LEU A 241 -18.30 4.02 -2.52
N ARG A 242 -18.57 5.26 -2.93
CA ARG A 242 -17.95 5.85 -4.11
C ARG A 242 -17.25 7.17 -3.78
N LEU A 243 -16.12 7.41 -4.46
CA LEU A 243 -15.33 8.62 -4.34
C LEU A 243 -15.13 9.24 -5.72
N LYS A 244 -15.35 10.55 -5.85
CA LYS A 244 -15.20 11.26 -7.14
C LYS A 244 -13.75 11.22 -7.61
N LYS A 245 -13.56 11.21 -8.93
CA LYS A 245 -12.23 11.28 -9.57
C LYS A 245 -11.38 12.44 -9.04
N SER A 246 -11.95 13.63 -8.88
CA SER A 246 -11.23 14.81 -8.38
C SER A 246 -10.68 14.59 -6.97
N ASP A 247 -11.50 13.99 -6.10
CA ASP A 247 -11.12 13.68 -4.73
C ASP A 247 -10.11 12.53 -4.70
N PHE A 248 -10.31 11.49 -5.50
CA PHE A 248 -9.37 10.38 -5.65
C PHE A 248 -7.99 10.86 -6.14
N LEU A 249 -7.95 11.74 -7.14
CA LEU A 249 -6.70 12.30 -7.68
C LEU A 249 -6.03 13.27 -6.70
N ALA A 250 -6.80 14.03 -5.92
CA ALA A 250 -6.23 14.88 -4.87
C ALA A 250 -5.47 14.04 -3.83
N LEU A 251 -5.95 12.83 -3.54
CA LEU A 251 -5.28 11.90 -2.61
C LEU A 251 -4.01 11.30 -3.21
N LEU A 252 -4.03 10.95 -4.50
CA LEU A 252 -2.85 10.43 -5.20
C LEU A 252 -1.76 11.49 -5.39
N ARG A 253 -2.12 12.77 -5.38
CA ARG A 253 -1.18 13.88 -5.57
C ARG A 253 -0.32 14.17 -4.34
N GLU A 254 -0.61 13.56 -3.19
CA GLU A 254 0.13 13.84 -1.95
C GLU A 254 0.43 12.61 -1.09
N PRO A 255 1.30 11.69 -1.57
CA PRO A 255 2.33 11.17 -0.73
C PRO A 255 3.61 11.94 -1.03
N TYR A 256 4.31 12.34 0.03
CA TYR A 256 5.67 12.88 0.15
C TYR A 256 6.74 12.29 -0.81
N LEU A 257 6.56 12.31 -2.12
CA LEU A 257 7.65 12.31 -3.06
C LEU A 257 8.13 13.75 -3.03
N GLN A 258 9.17 14.06 -2.24
CA GLN A 258 9.77 15.38 -2.30
C GLN A 258 10.17 15.63 -3.75
N PRO A 259 9.46 16.52 -4.46
CA PRO A 259 9.70 16.70 -5.87
C PRO A 259 11.09 17.31 -6.00
N LEU A 260 11.97 16.63 -6.72
CA LEU A 260 13.33 17.10 -6.90
C LEU A 260 13.32 18.26 -7.88
N SER A 261 14.03 19.34 -7.52
CA SER A 261 14.39 20.36 -8.49
C SER A 261 15.23 19.72 -9.60
N TRP A 262 15.28 20.37 -10.76
CA TRP A 262 16.12 19.92 -11.87
C TRP A 262 17.59 19.79 -11.45
N GLU A 263 18.08 20.76 -10.67
CA GLU A 263 19.46 20.81 -10.18
C GLU A 263 19.77 19.65 -9.23
N ASP A 264 18.88 19.38 -8.26
CA ASP A 264 19.04 18.26 -7.33
C ASP A 264 18.97 16.91 -8.03
N ALA A 265 18.10 16.81 -9.04
CA ALA A 265 17.97 15.61 -9.83
C ALA A 265 19.23 15.34 -10.67
N GLN A 266 19.80 16.38 -11.29
CA GLN A 266 21.09 16.28 -11.98
C GLN A 266 22.23 15.91 -11.02
N ALA A 267 22.28 16.52 -9.83
CA ALA A 267 23.30 16.19 -8.82
C ALA A 267 23.21 14.71 -8.38
N LYS A 268 22.00 14.19 -8.19
CA LYS A 268 21.77 12.78 -7.87
C LYS A 268 22.17 11.84 -9.01
N VAL A 269 21.87 12.19 -10.26
CA VAL A 269 22.31 11.39 -11.42
C VAL A 269 23.83 11.40 -11.54
N ALA A 270 24.48 12.54 -11.32
CA ALA A 270 25.93 12.64 -11.27
C ALA A 270 26.54 11.79 -10.15
N ALA A 271 25.82 11.61 -9.03
CA ALA A 271 26.19 10.71 -7.93
C ALA A 271 25.82 9.23 -8.16
N GLY A 272 25.26 8.88 -9.32
CA GLY A 272 24.98 7.48 -9.72
C GLY A 272 23.50 7.08 -9.75
N ALA A 273 22.56 8.02 -9.57
CA ALA A 273 21.13 7.74 -9.78
C ALA A 273 20.80 7.54 -11.27
N CYS A 274 19.69 6.84 -11.56
CA CYS A 274 19.25 6.56 -12.92
C CYS A 274 17.98 7.33 -13.28
N TRP A 275 17.97 7.93 -14.47
CA TRP A 275 16.73 8.45 -15.07
C TRP A 275 15.83 7.30 -15.52
N LEU A 276 14.54 7.38 -15.19
CA LEU A 276 13.51 6.42 -15.61
C LEU A 276 12.34 7.14 -16.29
N ASP A 277 12.20 6.93 -17.59
CA ASP A 277 11.07 7.41 -18.37
C ASP A 277 9.95 6.36 -18.36
N VAL A 278 8.76 6.77 -17.93
CA VAL A 278 7.59 5.87 -17.81
C VAL A 278 6.51 6.09 -18.87
N ARG A 279 6.87 6.79 -19.94
CA ARG A 279 6.04 7.03 -21.13
C ARG A 279 6.19 5.89 -22.14
N PHE A 280 5.36 5.88 -23.19
CA PHE A 280 5.51 4.88 -24.25
C PHE A 280 6.80 5.09 -25.06
N PRO A 281 7.37 4.05 -25.69
CA PRO A 281 8.64 4.17 -26.43
C PRO A 281 8.61 5.22 -27.54
N ALA A 282 7.47 5.44 -28.18
CA ALA A 282 7.30 6.46 -29.21
C ALA A 282 7.44 7.89 -28.66
N GLU A 283 6.97 8.15 -27.43
CA GLU A 283 7.16 9.44 -26.75
C GLU A 283 8.63 9.60 -26.34
N PHE A 284 9.24 8.55 -25.79
CA PHE A 284 10.64 8.57 -25.37
C PHE A 284 11.62 8.83 -26.51
N GLN A 285 11.35 8.31 -27.71
CA GLN A 285 12.19 8.55 -28.89
C GLN A 285 12.17 10.01 -29.37
N GLN A 286 11.14 10.77 -29.03
CA GLN A 286 10.99 12.16 -29.45
C GLN A 286 11.83 13.11 -28.58
N ASP A 287 11.71 12.98 -27.26
CA ASP A 287 12.22 13.98 -26.29
C ASP A 287 12.75 13.35 -24.99
N GLY A 288 13.14 12.07 -25.01
CA GLY A 288 13.67 11.36 -23.86
C GLY A 288 15.00 11.92 -23.35
N LEU A 289 15.21 11.88 -22.04
CA LEU A 289 16.47 12.30 -21.43
C LEU A 289 17.62 11.35 -21.83
N PRO A 290 18.79 11.88 -22.23
CA PRO A 290 19.96 11.06 -22.53
C PRO A 290 20.35 10.16 -21.36
N GLY A 291 20.56 8.87 -21.62
CA GLY A 291 20.92 7.89 -20.60
C GLY A 291 19.76 7.40 -19.73
N ALA A 292 18.52 7.84 -19.99
CA ALA A 292 17.35 7.33 -19.30
C ALA A 292 16.97 5.92 -19.76
N LYS A 293 16.53 5.10 -18.81
CA LYS A 293 15.88 3.82 -19.10
C LYS A 293 14.41 4.10 -19.38
N ASN A 294 13.86 3.59 -20.49
CA ASN A 294 12.43 3.68 -20.76
C ASN A 294 11.73 2.39 -20.33
N ILE A 295 10.80 2.49 -19.38
CA ILE A 295 9.92 1.41 -18.95
C ILE A 295 8.51 1.99 -18.82
N PRO A 296 7.65 1.80 -19.83
CA PRO A 296 6.29 2.32 -19.81
C PRO A 296 5.52 1.93 -18.53
N LEU A 297 4.71 2.85 -17.98
CA LEU A 297 3.99 2.64 -16.71
C LEU A 297 3.15 1.34 -16.69
N ASN A 298 2.53 0.97 -17.82
CA ASN A 298 1.76 -0.26 -17.98
C ASN A 298 2.60 -1.53 -17.87
N GLU A 299 3.89 -1.47 -18.19
CA GLU A 299 4.85 -2.58 -18.16
C GLU A 299 5.69 -2.59 -16.88
N LEU A 300 5.74 -1.45 -16.17
CA LEU A 300 6.59 -1.24 -15.01
C LEU A 300 6.41 -2.32 -13.94
N ARG A 301 5.17 -2.71 -13.62
CA ARG A 301 4.87 -3.72 -12.59
C ARG A 301 5.61 -5.05 -12.81
N GLN A 302 5.78 -5.47 -14.07
CA GLN A 302 6.47 -6.70 -14.42
C GLN A 302 8.00 -6.50 -14.42
N ALA A 303 8.46 -5.30 -14.77
CA ALA A 303 9.86 -4.95 -14.83
C ALA A 303 10.48 -4.58 -13.47
N LEU A 304 9.68 -4.33 -12.43
CA LEU A 304 10.16 -3.93 -11.08
C LEU A 304 11.19 -4.92 -10.51
N ALA A 305 11.00 -6.23 -10.71
CA ALA A 305 11.91 -7.27 -10.21
C ALA A 305 13.28 -7.28 -10.91
N LEU A 306 13.41 -6.56 -12.02
CA LEU A 306 14.65 -6.44 -12.81
C LEU A 306 15.39 -5.13 -12.53
N LEU A 307 14.85 -4.28 -11.64
CA LEU A 307 15.48 -3.03 -11.24
C LEU A 307 16.43 -3.28 -10.07
N ASP A 308 17.57 -2.60 -10.11
CA ASP A 308 18.61 -2.65 -9.09
C ASP A 308 18.15 -1.88 -7.84
N GLU A 309 17.97 -2.60 -6.73
CA GLU A 309 17.53 -2.06 -5.44
C GLU A 309 18.58 -1.15 -4.77
N SER A 310 19.85 -1.27 -5.16
CA SER A 310 20.92 -0.43 -4.65
C SER A 310 20.93 0.97 -5.27
N LYS A 311 20.21 1.20 -6.37
CA LYS A 311 20.20 2.48 -7.10
C LYS A 311 19.03 3.37 -6.72
N GLU A 312 19.25 4.67 -6.85
CA GLU A 312 18.19 5.67 -6.82
C GLU A 312 17.65 5.90 -8.24
N TYR A 313 16.34 6.07 -8.36
CA TYR A 313 15.68 6.31 -9.63
C TYR A 313 14.98 7.66 -9.63
N ILE A 314 15.21 8.45 -10.67
CA ILE A 314 14.50 9.70 -10.89
C ILE A 314 13.50 9.47 -12.02
N VAL A 315 12.25 9.35 -11.63
CA VAL A 315 11.14 8.92 -12.48
C VAL A 315 10.46 10.16 -13.06
N TYR A 316 10.27 10.18 -14.38
CA TYR A 316 9.69 11.33 -15.05
C TYR A 316 8.75 10.95 -16.19
N CYS A 317 7.86 11.88 -16.51
CA CYS A 317 6.93 11.83 -17.65
C CYS A 317 6.51 13.27 -17.99
N GLN A 318 5.64 13.44 -19.01
CA GLN A 318 5.27 14.78 -19.48
C GLN A 318 4.52 15.65 -18.45
N THR A 319 3.61 15.05 -17.69
CA THR A 319 2.65 15.79 -16.83
C THR A 319 2.84 15.53 -15.34
N GLY A 320 3.85 14.74 -14.95
CA GLY A 320 4.07 14.29 -13.59
C GLY A 320 3.17 13.13 -13.14
N ARG A 321 2.00 12.94 -13.77
CA ARG A 321 1.00 11.96 -13.32
C ARG A 321 1.50 10.51 -13.41
N ARG A 322 2.08 10.13 -14.55
CA ARG A 322 2.60 8.76 -14.77
C ARG A 322 3.82 8.48 -13.90
N SER A 323 4.69 9.47 -13.73
CA SER A 323 5.89 9.36 -12.90
C SER A 323 5.58 9.28 -11.41
N SER A 324 4.57 10.00 -10.92
CA SER A 324 4.10 9.85 -9.53
C SER A 324 3.53 8.45 -9.27
N ALA A 325 2.71 7.93 -10.19
CA ALA A 325 2.19 6.57 -10.10
C ALA A 325 3.30 5.51 -10.17
N ALA A 326 4.30 5.70 -11.04
CA ALA A 326 5.45 4.82 -11.14
C ALA A 326 6.35 4.86 -9.90
N ALA A 327 6.71 6.05 -9.41
CA ALA A 327 7.52 6.20 -8.20
C ALA A 327 6.82 5.57 -6.99
N PHE A 328 5.50 5.66 -6.93
CA PHE A 328 4.70 4.96 -5.94
C PHE A 328 4.82 3.42 -6.05
N LEU A 329 4.64 2.85 -7.25
CA LEU A 329 4.80 1.40 -7.48
C LEU A 329 6.22 0.90 -7.17
N MET A 330 7.23 1.74 -7.41
CA MET A 330 8.62 1.46 -7.09
C MET A 330 8.87 1.47 -5.58
N ALA A 331 8.34 2.45 -4.86
CA ALA A 331 8.45 2.53 -3.40
C ALA A 331 7.82 1.31 -2.70
N GLN A 332 6.71 0.77 -3.22
CA GLN A 332 6.11 -0.49 -2.71
C GLN A 332 7.05 -1.71 -2.79
N LYS A 333 8.07 -1.66 -3.66
CA LYS A 333 9.10 -2.70 -3.79
C LYS A 333 10.41 -2.34 -3.10
N GLY A 334 10.41 -1.30 -2.26
CA GLY A 334 11.61 -0.84 -1.55
C GLY A 334 12.61 -0.10 -2.43
N LEU A 335 12.26 0.21 -3.69
CA LEU A 335 13.12 0.99 -4.58
C LEU A 335 13.07 2.47 -4.21
N ARG A 336 14.24 3.10 -4.18
CA ARG A 336 14.38 4.54 -3.90
C ARG A 336 14.03 5.35 -5.15
N ALA A 337 12.78 5.77 -5.25
CA ALA A 337 12.27 6.53 -6.39
C ALA A 337 11.90 7.97 -6.02
N PHE A 338 12.28 8.92 -6.88
CA PHE A 338 11.98 10.35 -6.76
C PHE A 338 11.30 10.84 -8.03
N VAL A 339 10.57 11.94 -7.96
CA VAL A 339 9.91 12.57 -9.13
C VAL A 339 10.46 13.96 -9.39
N LEU A 340 10.51 14.36 -10.66
CA LEU A 340 10.85 15.74 -11.04
C LEU A 340 9.70 16.70 -10.70
N ALA A 341 10.06 17.85 -10.10
CA ALA A 341 9.11 18.91 -9.72
C ALA A 341 8.44 19.59 -10.92
N GLU A 342 9.17 19.76 -12.03
CA GLU A 342 8.71 20.41 -13.25
C GLU A 342 8.73 19.42 -14.43
N PRO A 343 7.76 18.49 -14.48
CA PRO A 343 7.65 17.54 -15.59
C PRO A 343 7.35 18.26 -16.91
N GLY A 344 7.98 17.80 -18.00
CA GLY A 344 7.78 18.27 -19.37
C GLY A 344 8.61 19.48 -19.78
N LYS A 345 9.44 20.04 -18.88
CA LYS A 345 10.26 21.25 -19.14
C LYS A 345 11.76 20.98 -19.21
N TRP A 346 12.17 19.72 -19.35
CA TRP A 346 13.58 19.36 -19.34
C TRP A 346 14.33 19.76 -20.61
N GLU A 347 13.65 19.90 -21.75
CA GLU A 347 14.27 20.44 -22.97
C GLU A 347 14.72 21.90 -22.80
N GLU A 348 13.84 22.73 -22.22
CA GLU A 348 14.16 24.13 -21.92
C GLU A 348 15.33 24.25 -20.94
N LYS A 349 15.45 23.33 -19.97
CA LYS A 349 16.54 23.33 -18.98
C LYS A 349 17.84 22.68 -19.50
N MET A 350 17.78 21.78 -20.48
CA MET A 350 18.95 21.20 -21.17
C MET A 350 19.60 22.20 -22.14
N PHE A 351 18.79 23.00 -22.83
CA PHE A 351 19.25 23.90 -23.91
C PHE A 351 19.17 25.40 -23.56
N GLY A 352 18.58 25.76 -22.42
CA GLY A 352 18.36 27.16 -21.97
C GLY A 352 19.60 27.91 -21.46
N GLY A 353 20.80 27.37 -21.66
CA GLY A 353 22.07 28.07 -21.44
C GLY A 353 22.57 28.88 -22.63
N VAL A 354 21.82 28.93 -23.75
CA VAL A 354 22.19 29.74 -24.92
C VAL A 354 21.19 30.89 -25.09
N LYS A 355 21.56 32.05 -24.55
CA LYS A 355 21.27 33.33 -25.17
C LYS A 355 22.53 34.18 -25.17
#